data_AF-Q2SGC3-F1
#
_entry.id   AF-Q2SGC3-F1
#
_cell.length_a   1.000
_cell.length_b   1.000
_cell.length_c   1.000
_cell.angle_alpha   90.00
_cell.angle_beta   90.00
_cell.angle_gamma   90.00
#
_symmetry.space_group_name_H-M   'P 1'
#
loop_
_entity.id
_entity.type
_entity.pdbx_description
1 polymer ?
#
loop_
_entity_poly.entity_id
_entity_poly.type
_entity_poly.pdbx_seq_one_letter_code
_entity_poly.pdbx_strand_id
1 'polypeptide(L)'
;MNEFTPFITQMVLLGVIPFAAYFLGVYIRITVFPSPQSLVMKHQFLVAIPLSVMVIAPLIVTLGQAITDAENLSAYLITIGVIIEHGLFMNEAVCERFNAKLQPA
;
A
#
# COMPACT_ATOMS: atom_id res chain seq x y z
N MET A 1 -7.53 -23.78 -22.63
CA MET A 1 -8.09 -23.24 -21.37
C MET A 1 -7.08 -23.17 -20.21
N ASN A 2 -5.77 -23.43 -20.44
CA ASN A 2 -4.77 -23.51 -19.36
C ASN A 2 -3.82 -22.30 -19.25
N GLU A 3 -3.85 -21.36 -20.20
CA GLU A 3 -3.00 -20.15 -20.15
C GLU A 3 -3.65 -18.96 -19.42
N PHE A 4 -4.97 -18.99 -19.24
CA PHE A 4 -5.71 -17.92 -18.55
C PHE A 4 -5.50 -17.93 -17.04
N THR A 5 -5.40 -19.12 -16.44
CA THR A 5 -5.21 -19.31 -15.00
C THR A 5 -3.91 -18.68 -14.49
N PRO A 6 -2.71 -18.92 -15.08
CA PRO A 6 -1.47 -18.29 -14.60
C PRO A 6 -1.47 -16.77 -14.78
N PHE A 7 -2.09 -16.26 -15.85
CA PHE A 7 -2.21 -14.81 -16.08
C PHE A 7 -3.08 -14.13 -15.01
N ILE A 8 -4.24 -14.71 -14.67
CA ILE A 8 -5.10 -14.18 -13.61
C ILE A 8 -4.40 -14.27 -12.25
N THR A 9 -3.72 -15.37 -11.95
CA THR A 9 -2.98 -15.54 -10.69
C THR A 9 -1.86 -14.51 -10.54
N GLN A 10 -1.10 -14.23 -11.61
CA GLN A 10 -0.08 -13.18 -11.60
C GLN A 10 -0.69 -11.77 -11.45
N MET A 11 -1.78 -11.47 -12.15
CA MET A 11 -2.50 -10.19 -12.03
C MET A 11 -3.00 -9.94 -10.60
N VAL A 12 -3.56 -10.97 -9.95
CA VAL A 12 -4.06 -10.87 -8.58
C VAL A 12 -2.91 -10.75 -7.58
N LEU A 13 -1.87 -11.57 -7.70
CA LEU A 13 -0.71 -11.51 -6.81
C LEU A 13 0.02 -10.17 -6.95
N LEU A 14 0.34 -9.72 -8.16
CA LEU A 14 1.11 -8.49 -8.38
C LEU A 14 0.29 -7.22 -8.19
N GLY A 15 -0.99 -7.26 -8.57
CA GLY A 15 -1.84 -6.07 -8.64
C GLY A 15 -2.78 -5.91 -7.46
N VAL A 16 -3.33 -6.99 -6.90
CA VAL A 16 -4.38 -6.86 -5.86
C VAL A 16 -3.80 -6.96 -4.47
N ILE A 17 -2.89 -7.90 -4.23
CA ILE A 17 -2.36 -8.16 -2.88
C ILE A 17 -1.59 -6.97 -2.30
N PRO A 18 -0.63 -6.32 -3.02
CA PRO A 18 0.10 -5.20 -2.46
C PRO A 18 -0.81 -4.01 -2.15
N PHE A 19 -1.80 -3.75 -3.00
CA PHE A 19 -2.79 -2.69 -2.79
C PHE A 19 -3.66 -3.01 -1.58
N ALA A 20 -4.23 -4.21 -1.52
CA ALA A 20 -5.03 -4.65 -0.38
C ALA A 20 -4.24 -4.59 0.92
N ALA A 21 -2.97 -5.03 0.91
CA ALA A 21 -2.09 -4.99 2.07
C ALA A 21 -1.78 -3.56 2.52
N TYR A 22 -1.58 -2.63 1.58
CA TYR A 22 -1.41 -1.22 1.89
C TYR A 22 -2.66 -0.60 2.54
N PHE A 23 -3.84 -0.79 1.95
CA PHE A 23 -5.10 -0.29 2.52
C PHE A 23 -5.42 -0.94 3.87
N LEU A 24 -5.11 -2.22 4.05
CA LEU A 24 -5.21 -2.91 5.33
C LEU A 24 -4.25 -2.30 6.36
N GLY A 25 -3.02 -1.98 5.97
CA GLY A 25 -2.06 -1.27 6.81
C GLY A 25 -2.57 0.10 7.26
N VAL A 26 -3.18 0.88 6.35
CA VAL A 26 -3.83 2.16 6.68
C VAL A 26 -4.95 1.94 7.70
N TYR A 27 -5.82 0.95 7.46
CA TYR A 27 -6.92 0.63 8.37
C TYR A 27 -6.44 0.21 9.77
N ILE A 28 -5.46 -0.70 9.85
CA ILE A 28 -4.87 -1.14 11.12
C ILE A 28 -4.26 0.06 11.86
N ARG A 29 -3.56 0.96 11.16
CA ARG A 29 -2.93 2.12 11.81
C ARG A 29 -3.97 3.08 12.41
N ILE A 30 -5.07 3.33 11.70
CA ILE A 30 -6.15 4.19 12.21
C ILE A 30 -6.85 3.55 13.42
N THR A 31 -7.06 2.24 13.40
CA THR A 31 -7.89 1.55 14.40
C THR A 31 -7.12 1.09 15.63
N VAL A 32 -5.88 0.61 15.43
CA VAL A 32 -5.05 0.01 16.49
C VAL A 32 -4.04 1.00 17.06
N PHE A 33 -3.49 1.88 16.23
CA PHE A 33 -2.49 2.89 16.63
C PHE A 33 -2.93 4.32 16.28
N PRO A 34 -4.10 4.77 16.74
CA PRO A 34 -4.61 6.11 16.41
C PRO A 34 -3.68 7.19 16.96
N SER A 35 -3.10 8.00 16.07
CA SER A 35 -2.39 9.22 16.47
C SER A 35 -3.40 10.31 16.87
N PRO A 36 -3.11 11.15 17.89
CA PRO A 36 -3.95 12.30 18.26
C PRO A 36 -4.19 13.30 17.11
N GLN A 37 -3.30 13.30 16.11
CA GLN A 37 -3.36 14.16 14.92
C GLN A 37 -3.87 13.40 13.69
N SER A 38 -4.38 12.17 13.86
CA SER A 38 -4.89 11.36 12.77
C SER A 38 -6.10 12.01 12.11
N LEU A 39 -6.00 12.26 10.80
CA LEU A 39 -7.17 12.64 9.98
C LEU A 39 -8.29 11.61 10.11
N VAL A 40 -9.52 12.09 9.97
CA VAL A 40 -10.73 11.26 9.84
C VAL A 40 -10.51 10.23 8.73
N MET A 41 -10.89 8.97 8.97
CA MET A 41 -10.59 7.81 8.12
C MET A 41 -10.86 8.05 6.62
N LYS A 42 -11.93 8.78 6.28
CA LYS A 42 -12.28 9.13 4.90
C LYS A 42 -11.16 9.89 4.17
N HIS A 43 -10.48 10.82 4.85
CA HIS A 43 -9.40 11.61 4.25
C HIS A 43 -8.12 10.80 4.09
N GLN A 44 -7.79 9.94 5.07
CA GLN A 44 -6.65 9.04 4.95
C GLN A 44 -6.82 8.05 3.79
N PHE A 45 -8.04 7.53 3.57
CA PHE A 45 -8.33 6.68 2.41
C PHE A 45 -8.25 7.45 1.08
N LEU A 46 -8.70 8.71 1.05
CA LEU A 46 -8.56 9.56 -0.14
C LEU A 46 -7.10 9.85 -0.50
N VAL A 47 -6.24 10.03 0.50
CA VAL A 47 -4.78 10.22 0.31
C VAL A 47 -4.08 8.90 -0.04
N ALA A 48 -4.55 7.78 0.51
CA ALA A 48 -4.02 6.45 0.23
C ALA A 48 -4.22 6.03 -1.24
N ILE A 49 -5.30 6.43 -1.92
CA ILE A 49 -5.53 6.08 -3.33
C ILE A 49 -4.37 6.52 -4.25
N PRO A 50 -4.03 7.82 -4.37
CA PRO A 50 -2.93 8.25 -5.23
C PRO A 50 -1.56 7.74 -4.73
N LEU A 51 -1.35 7.64 -3.41
CA LEU A 51 -0.10 7.09 -2.86
C LEU A 51 0.08 5.61 -3.20
N SER A 52 -0.98 4.81 -3.17
CA SER A 52 -0.93 3.39 -3.52
C SER A 52 -0.45 3.20 -4.96
N VAL A 53 -0.94 4.02 -5.90
CA VAL A 53 -0.48 3.98 -7.29
C VAL A 53 0.98 4.43 -7.39
N MET A 54 1.36 5.50 -6.71
CA MET A 54 2.72 6.06 -6.78
C MET A 54 3.79 5.15 -6.17
N VAL A 55 3.47 4.43 -5.09
CA VAL A 55 4.40 3.54 -4.39
C VAL A 55 4.38 2.15 -5.00
N ILE A 56 3.20 1.59 -5.29
CA ILE A 56 3.07 0.20 -5.72
C ILE A 56 3.39 0.03 -7.21
N ALA A 57 2.97 0.95 -8.08
CA ALA A 57 3.20 0.82 -9.52
C ALA A 57 4.68 0.67 -9.92
N PRO A 58 5.63 1.49 -9.43
CA PRO A 58 7.05 1.29 -9.76
C PRO A 58 7.61 0.00 -9.14
N LEU A 59 7.06 -0.46 -8.02
CA LEU A 59 7.49 -1.68 -7.32
C LEU A 59 6.86 -2.96 -7.90
N ILE A 60 5.83 -2.87 -8.77
CA ILE A 60 5.28 -4.00 -9.51
C ILE A 60 6.33 -4.63 -10.44
N VAL A 61 7.20 -3.81 -11.05
CA VAL A 61 8.27 -4.31 -11.94
C VAL A 61 9.24 -5.19 -11.16
N THR A 62 9.57 -4.82 -9.92
CA THR A 62 10.40 -5.63 -9.02
C THR A 62 9.66 -6.85 -8.49
N LEU A 63 8.35 -6.75 -8.23
CA LEU A 63 7.53 -7.87 -7.77
C LEU A 63 7.36 -8.95 -8.86
N GLY A 64 7.27 -8.55 -10.14
CA GLY A 64 7.09 -9.47 -11.28
C GLY A 64 8.23 -10.49 -11.45
N GLN A 65 9.45 -10.15 -11.02
CA GLN A 65 10.60 -11.05 -11.02
C GLN A 65 10.66 -11.96 -9.79
N ALA A 66 9.88 -11.67 -8.74
CA ALA A 66 9.96 -12.33 -7.45
C ALA A 66 8.93 -13.46 -7.24
N ILE A 67 8.08 -13.79 -8.21
CA ILE A 67 7.04 -14.83 -8.04
C ILE A 67 7.41 -16.15 -8.76
N THR A 68 8.62 -16.31 -9.28
CA THR A 68 8.98 -17.53 -10.03
C THR A 68 9.43 -18.70 -9.15
N ASP A 69 9.91 -18.46 -7.91
CA ASP A 69 10.45 -19.52 -7.04
C ASP A 69 10.11 -19.28 -5.54
N ALA A 70 10.11 -20.36 -4.75
CA ALA A 70 9.83 -20.30 -3.31
C ALA A 70 10.82 -19.43 -2.51
N GLU A 71 12.08 -19.33 -2.96
CA GLU A 71 13.08 -18.42 -2.39
C GLU A 71 12.74 -16.94 -2.65
N ASN A 72 12.10 -16.67 -3.78
CA ASN A 72 11.67 -15.33 -4.16
C ASN A 72 10.37 -14.89 -3.44
N LEU A 73 9.61 -15.83 -2.85
CA LEU A 73 8.45 -15.52 -2.02
C LEU A 73 8.83 -14.69 -0.78
N SER A 74 9.98 -14.97 -0.15
CA SER A 74 10.47 -14.16 0.97
C SER A 74 10.80 -12.73 0.54
N ALA A 75 11.44 -12.56 -0.62
CA ALA A 75 11.72 -11.24 -1.18
C ALA A 75 10.43 -10.48 -1.54
N TYR A 76 9.43 -11.19 -2.06
CA TYR A 76 8.10 -10.65 -2.34
C TYR A 76 7.41 -10.14 -1.07
N LEU A 77 7.40 -10.93 0.01
CA LEU A 77 6.82 -10.52 1.30
C LEU A 77 7.55 -9.33 1.93
N ILE A 78 8.89 -9.29 1.85
CA ILE A 78 9.69 -8.14 2.31
C ILE A 78 9.31 -6.88 1.51
N THR A 79 9.19 -7.01 0.19
CA THR A 79 8.82 -5.89 -0.69
C THR A 79 7.43 -5.35 -0.34
N ILE A 80 6.46 -6.22 -0.03
CA ILE A 80 5.15 -5.81 0.48
C ILE A 80 5.30 -5.04 1.81
N GLY A 81 6.12 -5.53 2.74
CA GLY A 81 6.39 -4.83 4.00
C GLY A 81 6.91 -3.42 3.78
N VAL A 82 7.90 -3.26 2.89
CA VAL A 82 8.48 -1.95 2.52
C VAL A 82 7.42 -1.03 1.88
N ILE A 83 6.59 -1.56 0.98
CA ILE A 83 5.48 -0.81 0.36
C ILE A 83 4.54 -0.26 1.43
N ILE A 84 4.15 -1.11 2.40
CA ILE A 84 3.23 -0.73 3.46
C ILE A 84 3.86 0.37 4.32
N GLU A 85 5.07 0.18 4.82
CA GLU A 85 5.73 1.16 5.69
C GLU A 85 5.94 2.50 4.97
N HIS A 86 6.46 2.46 3.74
CA HIS A 86 6.72 3.66 2.98
C HIS A 86 5.43 4.40 2.66
N GLY A 87 4.41 3.70 2.17
CA GLY A 87 3.11 4.29 1.87
C GLY A 87 2.42 4.86 3.13
N LEU A 88 2.60 4.23 4.29
CA LEU A 88 2.05 4.72 5.56
C LEU A 88 2.75 6.00 6.02
N PHE A 89 4.09 6.04 5.94
CA PHE A 89 4.87 7.22 6.27
C PHE A 89 4.50 8.41 5.39
N MET A 90 4.35 8.18 4.07
CA MET A 90 3.90 9.22 3.14
C MET A 90 2.47 9.67 3.44
N ASN A 91 1.56 8.72 3.76
CA ASN A 91 0.18 9.04 4.10
C ASN A 91 0.11 9.95 5.33
N GLU A 92 0.89 9.67 6.38
CA GLU A 92 0.98 10.52 7.56
C GLU A 92 1.51 11.91 7.24
N ALA A 93 2.62 12.02 6.50
CA ALA A 93 3.20 13.31 6.15
C ALA A 93 2.24 14.20 5.34
N VAL A 94 1.47 13.61 4.43
CA VAL A 94 0.43 14.34 3.67
C VAL A 94 -0.75 14.70 4.57
N CYS A 95 -1.14 13.79 5.47
CA CYS A 95 -2.21 13.99 6.43
C CYS A 95 -1.91 15.13 7.42
N GLU A 96 -0.69 15.20 7.95
CA GLU A 96 -0.23 16.30 8.81
C GLU A 96 -0.33 17.65 8.08
N ARG A 97 0.14 17.71 6.82
CA ARG A 97 0.06 18.92 6.01
C ARG A 97 -1.39 19.33 5.70
N PHE A 98 -2.26 18.35 5.49
CA PHE A 98 -3.68 18.62 5.22
C PHE A 98 -4.39 19.16 6.48
N ASN A 99 -4.12 18.59 7.66
CA ASN A 99 -4.61 19.11 8.93
C ASN A 99 -4.12 20.52 9.23
N ALA A 100 -2.83 20.80 9.00
CA ALA A 100 -2.25 22.13 9.17
C ALA A 100 -2.91 23.19 8.27
N LYS A 101 -3.43 22.80 7.10
CA LYS A 101 -4.19 23.69 6.21
C LYS A 101 -5.65 23.89 6.61
N LEU A 102 -6.23 22.96 7.37
CA LEU A 102 -7.62 23.02 7.80
C LEU A 102 -7.84 23.79 9.11
N GLN A 103 -6.78 23.96 9.92
CA GLN A 103 -6.83 24.81 11.10
C GLN A 103 -6.58 26.28 10.68
N PRO A 104 -7.57 27.19 10.82
CA PRO A 104 -7.32 28.62 10.59
C PRO A 104 -6.33 29.13 11.65
N ALA A 105 -5.45 30.04 11.22
CA ALA A 105 -4.46 30.70 12.06
C ALA A 105 -5.08 31.43 13.27
#